data_AF-A0A934E7I9-F1
#
_entry.id   AF-A0A934E7I9-F1
#
_cell.length_a   1.000
_cell.length_b   1.000
_cell.length_c   1.000
_cell.angle_alpha   90.00
_cell.angle_beta   90.00
_cell.angle_gamma   90.00
#
_symmetry.space_group_name_H-M   'P 1'
#
loop_
_entity.id
_entity.type
_entity.pdbx_description
1 polymer ?
#
loop_
_entity_poly.entity_id
_entity_poly.type
_entity_poly.pdbx_seq_one_letter_code
_entity_poly.pdbx_strand_id
1 'polypeptide(L)'
;MTHPLRARASLRRPLLAGAALALVALSAWFASTLHHALLDPVASKLIVDRRGRYLGEVPGADGELGFWPPAAALPEKMVRATLETEDRFFFSHAGVRPQSLARAAGQNMVNREVISGASTVAMQVARMQTPGRRSLLRKLREMAEALLLVREHGHDRVLRQYLRLAPYGNNVRGAGRAARLYFDKPVEDLSWLQAAFLAGLPQAPGRMNPYEPAGLARATRRARRILHTLHARGAITAEDLRQALASDLRLVPRPHRDPSALHAVLAWAERLEGRPAPTSTATLDVDVQTTVTRILNDNLDRLGDVSAGNTSAMVVDLATGDVLAYVGSRDYFAKETRGAIDFVQVKRSPGSALKPFVYALALERGRYTAASELPDTPLEIPAGYGRAYLPENINHTFQGPMLLREALANSRNIPALEVLADVGIEPTLALLERGGVRGISFEPGRYGLGLAIGALPVTLEELTGLYGALARQGESLPFRRFVDE
;
A
#
# COMPACT_ATOMS: atom_id res chain seq x y z
N MET A 1 -32.86 -77.63 42.90
CA MET A 1 -32.37 -76.24 42.86
C MET A 1 -31.10 -76.20 42.05
N THR A 2 -31.19 -75.81 40.78
CA THR A 2 -30.07 -75.73 39.83
C THR A 2 -29.94 -74.28 39.38
N HIS A 3 -28.82 -73.63 39.70
CA HIS A 3 -28.50 -72.27 39.27
C HIS A 3 -27.93 -72.28 37.83
N PRO A 4 -28.34 -71.35 36.94
CA PRO A 4 -27.76 -71.22 35.61
C PRO A 4 -26.57 -70.26 35.62
N LEU A 5 -25.45 -70.68 35.03
CA LEU A 5 -24.33 -69.81 34.66
C LEU A 5 -24.70 -69.06 33.37
N ARG A 6 -25.12 -67.78 33.49
CA ARG A 6 -25.27 -66.88 32.34
C ARG A 6 -23.91 -66.32 31.92
N ALA A 7 -23.59 -66.55 30.65
CA ALA A 7 -22.43 -66.02 29.94
C ALA A 7 -22.34 -64.49 30.04
N ARG A 8 -21.25 -63.98 30.62
CA ARG A 8 -20.84 -62.57 30.45
C ARG A 8 -20.22 -62.41 29.07
N ALA A 9 -21.05 -62.15 28.05
CA ALA A 9 -20.58 -61.70 26.75
C ALA A 9 -19.80 -60.39 26.94
N SER A 10 -18.55 -60.37 26.48
CA SER A 10 -17.58 -59.30 26.73
C SER A 10 -17.95 -57.99 26.01
N LEU A 11 -18.55 -57.04 26.72
CA LEU A 11 -18.81 -55.65 26.30
C LEU A 11 -17.56 -54.87 25.83
N ARG A 12 -16.35 -55.43 25.95
CA ARG A 12 -15.08 -54.79 25.58
C ARG A 12 -14.87 -54.66 24.06
N ARG A 13 -15.38 -55.59 23.25
CA ARG A 13 -15.19 -55.59 21.78
C ARG A 13 -15.90 -54.42 21.05
N PRO A 14 -17.17 -54.09 21.31
CA PRO A 14 -17.83 -52.95 20.68
C PRO A 14 -17.26 -51.59 21.13
N LEU A 15 -16.80 -51.48 22.38
CA LEU A 15 -16.14 -50.27 22.89
C LEU A 15 -14.79 -50.00 22.20
N LEU A 16 -13.98 -51.04 21.99
CA LEU A 16 -12.71 -50.93 21.25
C LEU A 16 -12.94 -50.59 19.77
N ALA A 17 -13.96 -51.18 19.14
CA ALA A 17 -14.33 -50.85 17.76
C ALA A 17 -14.81 -49.40 17.62
N GLY A 18 -15.64 -48.91 18.55
CA GLY A 18 -16.09 -47.51 18.58
C GLY A 18 -14.95 -46.52 18.79
N ALA A 19 -14.00 -46.83 19.68
CA ALA A 19 -12.82 -46.00 19.91
C ALA A 19 -11.89 -45.95 18.68
N ALA A 20 -11.71 -47.06 17.98
CA ALA A 20 -10.94 -47.10 16.74
C ALA A 20 -11.61 -46.27 15.63
N LEU A 21 -12.93 -46.38 15.47
CA LEU A 21 -13.69 -45.59 14.50
C LEU A 21 -13.60 -44.09 14.80
N ALA A 22 -13.71 -43.71 16.07
CA ALA A 22 -13.57 -42.33 16.52
C ALA A 22 -12.14 -41.81 16.25
N LEU A 23 -11.11 -42.62 16.46
CA LEU A 23 -9.73 -42.25 16.16
C LEU A 23 -9.50 -42.05 14.65
N VAL A 24 -10.07 -42.92 13.81
CA VAL A 24 -10.01 -42.78 12.35
C VAL A 24 -10.75 -41.52 11.90
N ALA A 25 -11.97 -41.29 12.40
CA ALA A 25 -12.75 -40.08 12.10
C ALA A 25 -12.02 -38.80 12.55
N LEU A 26 -11.43 -38.81 13.75
CA LEU A 26 -10.64 -37.68 14.26
C LEU A 26 -9.37 -37.45 13.44
N SER A 27 -8.71 -38.52 13.00
CA SER A 27 -7.51 -38.43 12.15
C SER A 27 -7.85 -37.93 10.75
N ALA A 28 -8.96 -38.39 10.17
CA ALA A 28 -9.47 -37.93 8.88
C ALA A 28 -9.91 -36.46 8.94
N TRP A 29 -10.61 -36.08 10.02
CA TRP A 29 -10.95 -34.68 10.30
C TRP A 29 -9.69 -33.82 10.49
N PHE A 30 -8.70 -34.30 11.26
CA PHE A 30 -7.45 -33.58 11.43
C PHE A 30 -6.73 -33.39 10.08
N ALA A 31 -6.64 -34.45 9.27
CA ALA A 31 -6.05 -34.41 7.94
C ALA A 31 -6.78 -33.43 7.00
N SER A 32 -8.12 -33.35 7.07
CA SER A 32 -8.89 -32.41 6.25
C SER A 32 -8.67 -30.94 6.65
N THR A 33 -8.13 -30.67 7.84
CA THR A 33 -7.74 -29.31 8.27
C THR A 33 -6.33 -28.89 7.85
N LEU A 34 -5.53 -29.78 7.26
CA LEU A 34 -4.13 -29.50 6.92
C LEU A 34 -3.99 -28.78 5.58
N HIS A 35 -3.21 -27.70 5.57
CA HIS A 35 -2.89 -26.95 4.35
C HIS A 35 -1.61 -27.51 3.73
N HIS A 36 -1.74 -28.07 2.53
CA HIS A 36 -0.65 -28.70 1.79
C HIS A 36 -0.37 -28.03 0.43
N ALA A 37 -1.19 -27.05 0.03
CA ALA A 37 -0.88 -26.18 -1.08
C ALA A 37 0.21 -25.15 -0.72
N LEU A 38 1.04 -24.79 -1.69
CA LEU A 38 1.90 -23.62 -1.59
C LEU A 38 1.02 -22.38 -1.82
N LEU A 39 0.87 -21.56 -0.80
CA LEU A 39 0.03 -20.37 -0.83
C LEU A 39 0.86 -19.19 -1.31
N ASP A 40 0.44 -18.57 -2.42
CA ASP A 40 1.11 -17.39 -2.93
C ASP A 40 0.82 -16.16 -2.05
N PRO A 41 1.83 -15.56 -1.41
CA PRO A 41 1.66 -14.28 -0.74
C PRO A 41 1.45 -13.16 -1.75
N VAL A 42 0.70 -12.13 -1.34
CA VAL A 42 0.47 -10.91 -2.12
C VAL A 42 1.75 -10.10 -2.16
N ALA A 43 2.36 -9.98 -3.34
CA ALA A 43 3.58 -9.22 -3.51
C ALA A 43 3.34 -7.71 -3.34
N SER A 44 4.25 -7.04 -2.64
CA SER A 44 4.27 -5.57 -2.62
C SER A 44 4.43 -5.00 -4.02
N LYS A 45 3.83 -3.83 -4.23
CA LYS A 45 3.84 -3.14 -5.52
C LYS A 45 4.74 -1.93 -5.45
N LEU A 46 5.67 -1.82 -6.39
CA LEU A 46 6.47 -0.63 -6.59
C LEU A 46 5.73 0.36 -7.47
N ILE A 47 5.81 1.62 -7.08
CA ILE A 47 5.43 2.76 -7.91
C ILE A 47 6.70 3.47 -8.31
N VAL A 48 6.90 3.64 -9.61
CA VAL A 48 7.93 4.50 -10.17
C VAL A 48 7.28 5.67 -10.91
N ASP A 49 7.99 6.79 -11.03
CA ASP A 49 7.56 7.94 -11.82
C ASP A 49 7.63 7.61 -13.31
N ARG A 50 7.15 8.53 -14.15
CA ARG A 50 7.14 8.32 -15.61
C ARG A 50 8.52 8.15 -16.25
N ARG A 51 9.59 8.42 -15.51
CA ARG A 51 11.01 8.26 -15.90
C ARG A 51 11.69 7.09 -15.20
N GLY A 52 10.95 6.27 -14.44
CA GLY A 52 11.47 5.10 -13.74
C GLY A 52 12.10 5.38 -12.37
N ARG A 53 12.00 6.60 -11.82
CA ARG A 53 12.48 6.91 -10.46
C ARG A 53 11.52 6.37 -9.42
N TYR A 54 12.06 5.80 -8.34
CA TYR A 54 11.25 5.24 -7.25
C TYR A 54 10.41 6.32 -6.56
N LEU A 55 9.09 6.11 -6.49
CA LEU A 55 8.16 6.96 -5.74
C LEU A 55 7.79 6.33 -4.40
N GLY A 56 7.49 5.03 -4.41
CA GLY A 56 7.06 4.33 -3.23
C GLY A 56 6.84 2.85 -3.45
N GLU A 57 6.57 2.16 -2.35
CA GLU A 57 6.21 0.76 -2.32
C GLU A 57 4.97 0.61 -1.45
N VAL A 58 3.95 -0.03 -2.03
CA VAL A 58 2.68 -0.35 -1.39
C VAL A 58 2.81 -1.75 -0.78
N PRO A 59 2.63 -1.89 0.54
CA PRO A 59 2.71 -3.19 1.20
C PRO A 59 1.58 -4.11 0.74
N GLY A 60 1.78 -5.42 0.93
CA GLY A 60 0.70 -6.40 0.79
C GLY A 60 -0.39 -6.18 1.85
N ALA A 61 -1.49 -6.94 1.73
CA ALA A 61 -2.61 -6.85 2.66
C ALA A 61 -2.25 -7.12 4.14
N ASP A 62 -1.14 -7.80 4.40
CA ASP A 62 -0.59 -8.07 5.73
C ASP A 62 0.32 -6.95 6.27
N GLY A 63 0.49 -5.86 5.52
CA GLY A 63 1.37 -4.74 5.85
C GLY A 63 2.85 -5.02 5.59
N GLU A 64 3.19 -6.19 5.05
CA GLU A 64 4.57 -6.58 4.76
C GLU A 64 4.98 -6.14 3.36
N LEU A 65 6.25 -5.80 3.20
CA LEU A 65 6.91 -5.45 1.96
C LEU A 65 7.61 -6.70 1.40
N GLY A 66 7.46 -6.97 0.12
CA GLY A 66 8.22 -8.00 -0.59
C GLY A 66 7.38 -9.13 -1.17
N PHE A 67 7.87 -10.36 -1.01
CA PHE A 67 7.37 -11.57 -1.69
C PHE A 67 7.62 -11.69 -3.19
N TRP A 68 8.58 -10.92 -3.70
CA TRP A 68 8.99 -11.04 -5.08
C TRP A 68 9.61 -12.41 -5.31
N PRO A 69 9.17 -13.13 -6.37
CA PRO A 69 9.71 -14.45 -6.64
C PRO A 69 11.21 -14.33 -6.97
N PRO A 70 12.05 -15.25 -6.46
CA PRO A 70 13.41 -15.41 -7.00
C PRO A 70 13.33 -15.80 -8.48
N ALA A 71 14.41 -15.59 -9.24
CA ALA A 71 14.48 -16.01 -10.64
C ALA A 71 14.19 -17.51 -10.83
N ALA A 72 14.05 -17.96 -12.08
CA ALA A 72 13.68 -19.34 -12.40
C ALA A 72 14.56 -20.38 -11.67
N ALA A 73 15.86 -20.11 -11.49
CA ALA A 73 16.76 -20.96 -10.70
C ALA A 73 16.86 -20.50 -9.23
N LEU A 74 17.08 -21.46 -8.32
CA LEU A 74 17.35 -21.13 -6.91
C LEU A 74 18.73 -20.47 -6.77
N PRO A 75 18.85 -19.33 -6.07
CA PRO A 75 20.12 -18.64 -5.89
C PRO A 75 21.08 -19.45 -5.01
N GLU A 76 22.09 -20.09 -5.60
CA GLU A 76 22.98 -21.08 -4.97
C GLU A 76 23.58 -20.61 -3.64
N LYS A 77 24.19 -19.41 -3.63
CA LYS A 77 24.85 -18.86 -2.44
C LYS A 77 23.86 -18.65 -1.29
N MET A 78 22.67 -18.14 -1.62
CA MET A 78 21.60 -17.91 -0.66
C MET A 78 21.05 -19.23 -0.12
N VAL A 79 20.84 -20.23 -0.99
CA VAL A 79 20.41 -21.57 -0.59
C VAL A 79 21.40 -22.20 0.37
N ARG A 80 22.69 -22.25 0.01
CA ARG A 80 23.72 -22.88 0.85
C ARG A 80 23.84 -22.20 2.20
N ALA A 81 23.87 -20.86 2.24
CA ALA A 81 23.91 -20.11 3.49
C ALA A 81 22.66 -20.30 4.36
N THR A 82 21.48 -20.37 3.75
CA THR A 82 20.20 -20.59 4.43
C THR A 82 20.14 -21.98 5.05
N LEU A 83 20.41 -23.02 4.26
CA LEU A 83 20.35 -24.40 4.74
C LEU A 83 21.40 -24.66 5.83
N GLU A 84 22.60 -24.10 5.71
CA GLU A 84 23.61 -24.20 6.77
C GLU A 84 23.11 -23.65 8.11
N THR A 85 22.30 -22.59 8.06
CA THR A 85 21.80 -21.90 9.26
C THR A 85 20.52 -22.50 9.82
N GLU A 86 19.59 -22.86 8.96
CA GLU A 86 18.20 -23.22 9.32
C GLU A 86 17.97 -24.73 9.30
N ASP A 87 18.48 -25.44 8.29
CA ASP A 87 18.18 -26.86 8.10
C ASP A 87 19.22 -27.59 7.22
N ARG A 88 20.36 -27.94 7.82
CA ARG A 88 21.51 -28.50 7.09
C ARG A 88 21.23 -29.81 6.35
N PHE A 89 20.22 -30.56 6.79
CA PHE A 89 19.88 -31.88 6.25
C PHE A 89 18.55 -31.85 5.49
N PHE A 90 18.13 -30.67 5.05
CA PHE A 90 16.83 -30.45 4.42
C PHE A 90 16.52 -31.49 3.33
N PHE A 91 17.45 -31.74 2.42
CA PHE A 91 17.28 -32.71 1.32
C PHE A 91 17.30 -34.18 1.76
N SER A 92 17.72 -34.50 2.98
CA SER A 92 17.81 -35.88 3.47
C SER A 92 16.62 -36.31 4.33
N HIS A 93 15.60 -35.45 4.51
CA HIS A 93 14.39 -35.80 5.26
C HIS A 93 13.13 -35.34 4.54
N ALA A 94 12.00 -36.00 4.80
CA ALA A 94 10.71 -35.73 4.15
C ALA A 94 9.98 -34.49 4.71
N GLY A 95 10.70 -33.45 5.13
CA GLY A 95 10.14 -32.23 5.74
C GLY A 95 10.22 -32.12 7.26
N VAL A 96 10.27 -33.23 8.00
CA VAL A 96 10.50 -33.21 9.47
C VAL A 96 11.72 -34.06 9.82
N ARG A 97 12.53 -33.61 10.79
CA ARG A 97 13.72 -34.33 11.24
C ARG A 97 13.56 -34.89 12.67
N PRO A 98 13.24 -36.20 12.83
CA PRO A 98 13.01 -36.81 14.15
C PRO A 98 14.19 -36.67 15.11
N GLN A 99 15.41 -36.79 14.61
CA GLN A 99 16.63 -36.60 15.39
C GLN A 99 16.75 -35.20 15.99
N SER A 100 16.34 -34.15 15.24
CA SER A 100 16.33 -32.77 15.72
C SER A 100 15.29 -32.58 16.83
N LEU A 101 14.12 -33.21 16.70
CA LEU A 101 13.06 -33.20 17.70
C LEU A 101 13.48 -33.88 19.00
N ALA A 102 14.04 -35.09 18.91
CA ALA A 102 14.50 -35.84 20.08
C ALA A 102 15.62 -35.10 20.84
N ARG A 103 16.60 -34.55 20.10
CA ARG A 103 17.67 -33.72 20.70
C ARG A 103 17.10 -32.49 21.41
N ALA A 104 16.18 -31.77 20.77
CA ALA A 104 15.60 -30.57 21.36
C ALA A 104 14.72 -30.88 22.58
N ALA A 105 13.95 -31.97 22.54
CA ALA A 105 13.15 -32.43 23.68
C ALA A 105 14.06 -32.77 24.87
N GLY A 106 15.15 -33.51 24.64
CA GLY A 106 16.13 -33.82 25.67
C GLY A 106 16.78 -32.56 26.26
N GLN A 107 17.24 -31.63 25.42
CA GLN A 107 17.85 -30.38 25.88
C GLN A 107 16.88 -29.49 26.67
N ASN A 108 15.62 -29.37 26.23
CA ASN A 108 14.62 -28.55 26.92
C ASN A 108 14.20 -29.18 28.25
N MET A 109 14.16 -30.52 28.33
CA MET A 109 13.85 -31.23 29.58
C MET A 109 14.97 -31.07 30.62
N VAL A 110 16.23 -31.09 30.19
CA VAL A 110 17.40 -30.88 31.06
C VAL A 110 17.49 -29.44 31.54
N ASN A 111 17.31 -28.46 30.64
CA ASN A 111 17.53 -27.05 30.98
C ASN A 111 16.29 -26.30 31.49
N ARG A 112 15.11 -26.93 31.48
CA ARG A 112 13.81 -26.34 31.87
C ARG A 112 13.42 -25.05 31.13
N GLU A 113 14.13 -24.73 30.06
CA GLU A 113 13.86 -23.61 29.15
C GLU A 113 14.06 -24.03 27.70
N VAL A 114 13.46 -23.30 26.76
CA VAL A 114 13.58 -23.60 25.31
C VAL A 114 14.90 -23.07 24.79
N ILE A 115 15.94 -23.90 24.80
CA ILE A 115 17.29 -23.52 24.35
C ILE A 115 17.49 -23.78 22.86
N SER A 116 16.85 -24.82 22.32
CA SER A 116 17.10 -25.26 20.94
C SER A 116 15.83 -25.38 20.10
N GLY A 117 15.92 -24.88 18.86
CA GLY A 117 14.88 -25.05 17.86
C GLY A 117 14.96 -26.42 17.19
N ALA A 118 13.82 -27.09 17.06
CA ALA A 118 13.66 -28.33 16.29
C ALA A 118 12.96 -28.14 14.93
N SER A 119 12.69 -26.89 14.53
CA SER A 119 11.90 -26.60 13.33
C SER A 119 12.78 -26.69 12.07
N THR A 120 12.38 -27.52 11.12
CA THR A 120 12.97 -27.61 9.77
C THR A 120 12.48 -26.47 8.89
N VAL A 121 13.11 -26.26 7.73
CA VAL A 121 12.67 -25.25 6.74
C VAL A 121 11.21 -25.49 6.33
N ALA A 122 10.82 -26.74 6.08
CA ALA A 122 9.44 -27.08 5.70
C ALA A 122 8.42 -26.75 6.81
N MET A 123 8.77 -26.99 8.08
CA MET A 123 7.91 -26.58 9.22
C MET A 123 7.80 -25.06 9.34
N GLN A 124 8.87 -24.33 9.00
CA GLN A 124 8.82 -22.88 8.98
C GLN A 124 7.92 -22.37 7.85
N VAL A 125 7.95 -22.99 6.67
CA VAL A 125 7.03 -22.67 5.56
C VAL A 125 5.58 -22.88 5.99
N ALA A 126 5.24 -24.06 6.53
CA ALA A 126 3.91 -24.35 7.04
C ALA A 126 3.43 -23.26 8.03
N ARG A 127 4.27 -22.94 9.01
CA ARG A 127 3.99 -21.90 10.01
C ARG A 127 3.78 -20.50 9.42
N MET A 128 4.54 -20.12 8.40
CA MET A 128 4.45 -18.80 7.77
C MET A 128 3.24 -18.67 6.85
N GLN A 129 2.82 -19.75 6.20
CA GLN A 129 1.63 -19.78 5.34
C GLN A 129 0.33 -19.78 6.13
N THR A 130 0.31 -20.41 7.31
CA THR A 130 -0.88 -20.46 8.18
C THR A 130 -0.58 -19.91 9.58
N PRO A 131 -0.41 -18.58 9.74
CA PRO A 131 -0.15 -17.97 11.04
C PRO A 131 -1.19 -18.35 12.09
N GLY A 132 -0.77 -18.45 13.35
CA GLY A 132 -1.71 -18.64 14.45
C GLY A 132 -1.07 -18.78 15.82
N ARG A 133 -1.91 -18.95 16.84
CA ARG A 133 -1.47 -19.03 18.24
C ARG A 133 -0.51 -20.21 18.44
N ARG A 134 0.60 -19.94 19.10
CA ARG A 134 1.61 -20.96 19.46
C ARG A 134 1.00 -21.95 20.46
N SER A 135 0.92 -23.21 20.07
CA SER A 135 0.47 -24.32 20.91
C SER A 135 1.13 -25.63 20.45
N LEU A 136 1.13 -26.66 21.31
CA LEU A 136 1.61 -27.99 20.94
C LEU A 136 0.81 -28.57 19.74
N LEU A 137 -0.51 -28.36 19.72
CA LEU A 137 -1.37 -28.76 18.61
C LEU A 137 -0.99 -28.04 17.30
N ARG A 138 -0.71 -26.73 17.36
CA ARG A 138 -0.20 -25.99 16.20
C ARG A 138 1.14 -26.55 15.73
N LYS A 139 2.03 -26.94 16.65
CA LYS A 139 3.32 -27.54 16.31
C LYS A 139 3.16 -28.89 15.60
N LEU A 140 2.22 -29.73 16.05
CA LEU A 140 1.90 -31.00 15.38
C LEU A 140 1.32 -30.77 13.98
N ARG A 141 0.46 -29.75 13.81
CA ARG A 141 -0.03 -29.34 12.49
C ARG A 141 1.11 -28.88 11.58
N GLU A 142 2.01 -28.02 12.04
CA GLU A 142 3.20 -27.60 11.28
C GLU A 142 4.04 -28.79 10.81
N MET A 143 4.19 -29.83 11.65
CA MET A 143 4.90 -31.06 11.29
C MET A 143 4.17 -31.85 10.20
N ALA A 144 2.86 -32.04 10.34
CA ALA A 144 2.07 -32.78 9.35
C ALA A 144 2.01 -32.04 8.00
N GLU A 145 1.79 -30.73 8.01
CA GLU A 145 1.82 -29.88 6.81
C GLU A 145 3.22 -29.90 6.16
N ALA A 146 4.30 -29.85 6.95
CA ALA A 146 5.66 -29.94 6.42
C ALA A 146 5.95 -31.26 5.67
N LEU A 147 5.43 -32.38 6.19
CA LEU A 147 5.55 -33.68 5.52
C LEU A 147 4.80 -33.71 4.19
N LEU A 148 3.57 -33.18 4.18
CA LEU A 148 2.74 -33.11 2.97
C LEU A 148 3.34 -32.17 1.92
N LEU A 149 3.81 -30.99 2.35
CA LEU A 149 4.45 -30.00 1.47
C LEU A 149 5.65 -30.59 0.73
N VAL A 150 6.54 -31.29 1.43
CA VAL A 150 7.71 -31.92 0.80
C VAL A 150 7.31 -33.10 -0.08
N ARG A 151 6.34 -33.91 0.35
CA ARG A 151 5.85 -35.06 -0.43
C ARG A 151 5.23 -34.64 -1.76
N GLU A 152 4.45 -33.55 -1.78
CA GLU A 152 3.68 -33.13 -2.96
C GLU A 152 4.47 -32.19 -3.88
N HIS A 153 5.25 -31.26 -3.30
CA HIS A 153 5.92 -30.22 -4.09
C HIS A 153 7.42 -30.44 -4.25
N GLY A 154 8.00 -31.36 -3.48
CA GLY A 154 9.45 -31.59 -3.43
C GLY A 154 10.21 -30.48 -2.70
N HIS A 155 11.47 -30.78 -2.37
CA HIS A 155 12.35 -29.88 -1.60
C HIS A 155 12.57 -28.52 -2.27
N ASP A 156 12.80 -28.49 -3.57
CA ASP A 156 13.15 -27.27 -4.29
C ASP A 156 12.02 -26.23 -4.25
N ARG A 157 10.76 -26.66 -4.43
CA ARG A 157 9.60 -25.77 -4.37
C ARG A 157 9.35 -25.29 -2.94
N VAL A 158 9.51 -26.16 -1.95
CA VAL A 158 9.38 -25.79 -0.52
C VAL A 158 10.47 -24.80 -0.11
N LEU A 159 11.71 -25.00 -0.56
CA LEU A 159 12.81 -24.08 -0.30
C LEU A 159 12.63 -22.74 -1.00
N ARG A 160 12.13 -22.74 -2.25
CA ARG A 160 11.75 -21.52 -2.95
C ARG A 160 10.68 -20.75 -2.17
N GLN A 161 9.68 -21.46 -1.66
CA GLN A 161 8.63 -20.86 -0.85
C GLN A 161 9.18 -20.29 0.46
N TYR A 162 10.11 -20.99 1.11
CA TYR A 162 10.82 -20.44 2.28
C TYR A 162 11.52 -19.12 1.95
N LEU A 163 12.31 -19.10 0.87
CA LEU A 163 13.02 -17.89 0.44
C LEU A 163 12.07 -16.76 0.02
N ARG A 164 10.80 -17.03 -0.26
CA ARG A 164 9.77 -16.02 -0.54
C ARG A 164 9.11 -15.49 0.74
N LEU A 165 8.91 -16.33 1.74
CA LEU A 165 8.16 -16.01 2.96
C LEU A 165 9.02 -15.51 4.13
N ALA A 166 10.29 -15.91 4.18
CA ALA A 166 11.14 -15.65 5.34
C ALA A 166 11.25 -14.14 5.66
N PRO A 167 11.18 -13.75 6.95
CA PRO A 167 11.28 -12.35 7.35
C PRO A 167 12.75 -11.90 7.41
N TYR A 168 13.08 -10.80 6.76
CA TYR A 168 14.43 -10.22 6.73
C TYR A 168 14.53 -8.88 7.50
N GLY A 169 13.51 -8.56 8.31
CA GLY A 169 13.44 -7.33 9.11
C GLY A 169 12.95 -6.11 8.31
N ASN A 170 12.63 -5.02 9.00
CA ASN A 170 12.11 -3.78 8.39
C ASN A 170 10.84 -3.99 7.55
N ASN A 171 9.95 -4.85 8.05
CA ASN A 171 8.74 -5.32 7.35
C ASN A 171 9.03 -5.94 5.99
N VAL A 172 10.26 -6.40 5.72
CA VAL A 172 10.59 -7.07 4.46
C VAL A 172 10.52 -8.58 4.61
N ARG A 173 9.81 -9.21 3.67
CA ARG A 173 9.76 -10.65 3.47
C ARG A 173 10.29 -11.05 2.10
N GLY A 174 10.96 -12.19 2.11
CA GLY A 174 11.54 -12.79 0.91
C GLY A 174 12.94 -12.28 0.59
N ALA A 175 13.81 -13.21 0.23
CA ALA A 175 15.22 -12.97 -0.06
C ALA A 175 15.41 -12.04 -1.27
N GLY A 176 14.55 -12.17 -2.29
CA GLY A 176 14.56 -11.32 -3.48
C GLY A 176 14.36 -9.84 -3.14
N ARG A 177 13.30 -9.51 -2.39
CA ARG A 177 13.06 -8.13 -1.95
C ARG A 177 14.14 -7.65 -0.98
N ALA A 178 14.59 -8.50 -0.06
CA ALA A 178 15.65 -8.16 0.90
C ALA A 178 16.98 -7.82 0.21
N ALA A 179 17.37 -8.57 -0.83
CA ALA A 179 18.55 -8.29 -1.63
C ALA A 179 18.48 -6.89 -2.28
N ARG A 180 17.30 -6.55 -2.84
CA ARG A 180 17.03 -5.22 -3.38
C ARG A 180 17.03 -4.12 -2.32
N LEU A 181 16.43 -4.38 -1.15
CA LEU A 181 16.37 -3.39 -0.07
C LEU A 181 17.74 -3.07 0.50
N TYR A 182 18.57 -4.09 0.76
CA TYR A 182 19.79 -3.92 1.53
C TYR A 182 21.03 -3.72 0.65
N PHE A 183 21.02 -4.18 -0.60
CA PHE A 183 22.19 -4.14 -1.48
C PHE A 183 21.92 -3.60 -2.88
N ASP A 184 20.67 -3.28 -3.22
CA ASP A 184 20.23 -2.94 -4.59
C ASP A 184 20.74 -3.91 -5.66
N LYS A 185 20.61 -5.22 -5.35
CA LYS A 185 21.04 -6.31 -6.24
C LYS A 185 19.95 -7.36 -6.43
N PRO A 186 19.92 -8.04 -7.58
CA PRO A 186 19.29 -9.34 -7.70
C PRO A 186 19.84 -10.30 -6.62
N VAL A 187 18.99 -11.23 -6.13
CA VAL A 187 19.40 -12.18 -5.09
C VAL A 187 20.45 -13.19 -5.61
N GLU A 188 20.45 -13.39 -6.92
CA GLU A 188 21.37 -14.23 -7.68
C GLU A 188 22.80 -13.65 -7.69
N ASP A 189 22.91 -12.31 -7.67
CA ASP A 189 24.17 -11.58 -7.79
C ASP A 189 24.83 -11.24 -6.44
N LEU A 190 24.29 -11.78 -5.35
CA LEU A 190 24.85 -11.55 -4.02
C LEU A 190 26.25 -12.16 -3.90
N SER A 191 27.13 -11.46 -3.18
CA SER A 191 28.39 -12.06 -2.73
C SER A 191 28.15 -13.11 -1.64
N TRP A 192 29.14 -13.97 -1.36
CA TRP A 192 29.06 -14.92 -0.26
C TRP A 192 28.78 -14.24 1.09
N LEU A 193 29.42 -13.10 1.34
CA LEU A 193 29.19 -12.32 2.55
C LEU A 193 27.75 -11.78 2.62
N GLN A 194 27.23 -11.25 1.52
CA GLN A 194 25.87 -10.72 1.45
C GLN A 194 24.81 -11.82 1.60
N ALA A 195 25.02 -12.98 0.96
CA ALA A 195 24.14 -14.15 1.10
C ALA A 195 24.14 -14.70 2.54
N ALA A 196 25.33 -14.84 3.15
CA ALA A 196 25.46 -15.26 4.55
C ALA A 196 24.85 -14.25 5.52
N PHE A 197 24.94 -12.96 5.20
CA PHE A 197 24.30 -11.90 5.97
C PHE A 197 22.77 -12.03 5.93
N LEU A 198 22.17 -12.12 4.74
CA LEU A 198 20.72 -12.27 4.61
C LEU A 198 20.23 -13.58 5.26
N ALA A 199 20.93 -14.70 5.05
CA ALA A 199 20.58 -15.99 5.65
C ALA A 199 20.56 -15.97 7.18
N GLY A 200 21.32 -15.05 7.81
CA GLY A 200 21.32 -14.88 9.25
C GLY A 200 20.12 -14.11 9.81
N LEU A 201 19.46 -13.25 9.01
CA LEU A 201 18.43 -12.31 9.50
C LEU A 201 17.16 -13.00 10.03
N PRO A 202 16.59 -14.04 9.37
CA PRO A 202 15.30 -14.65 9.77
C PRO A 202 15.24 -15.16 11.21
N GLN A 203 16.38 -15.52 11.80
CA GLN A 203 16.44 -16.02 13.17
C GLN A 203 16.01 -14.98 14.22
N ALA A 204 16.36 -13.71 14.02
CA ALA A 204 15.97 -12.62 14.93
C ALA A 204 15.91 -11.28 14.19
N PRO A 205 14.95 -11.09 13.26
CA PRO A 205 14.94 -9.97 12.32
C PRO A 205 14.91 -8.59 13.01
N GLY A 206 14.17 -8.45 14.12
CA GLY A 206 14.16 -7.21 14.90
C GLY A 206 15.50 -6.94 15.62
N ARG A 207 16.13 -7.97 16.20
CA ARG A 207 17.43 -7.81 16.88
C ARG A 207 18.57 -7.64 15.88
N MET A 208 18.43 -8.10 14.66
CA MET A 208 19.46 -8.03 13.61
C MET A 208 19.12 -6.98 12.55
N ASN A 209 18.40 -5.91 12.92
CA ASN A 209 18.05 -4.83 12.01
C ASN A 209 19.31 -4.23 11.34
N PRO A 210 19.46 -4.34 10.00
CA PRO A 210 20.65 -3.86 9.31
C PRO A 210 20.86 -2.34 9.35
N TYR A 211 19.80 -1.56 9.60
CA TYR A 211 19.87 -0.09 9.66
C TYR A 211 20.20 0.46 11.05
N GLU A 212 20.27 -0.39 12.06
CA GLU A 212 20.73 -0.02 13.40
C GLU A 212 22.19 -0.48 13.58
N PRO A 213 23.11 0.36 14.06
CA PRO A 213 24.53 -0.01 14.19
C PRO A 213 24.76 -1.31 14.98
N ALA A 214 24.03 -1.50 16.08
CA ALA A 214 24.14 -2.71 16.89
C ALA A 214 23.54 -3.95 16.20
N GLY A 215 22.46 -3.75 15.43
CA GLY A 215 21.83 -4.81 14.63
C GLY A 215 22.73 -5.27 13.48
N LEU A 216 23.30 -4.32 12.74
CA LEU A 216 24.29 -4.55 11.69
C LEU A 216 25.50 -5.34 12.19
N ALA A 217 26.07 -4.95 13.34
CA ALA A 217 27.21 -5.65 13.92
C ALA A 217 26.86 -7.10 14.31
N ARG A 218 25.66 -7.34 14.86
CA ARG A 218 25.17 -8.70 15.19
C ARG A 218 25.01 -9.56 13.93
N ALA A 219 24.33 -9.02 12.92
CA ALA A 219 24.09 -9.70 11.65
C ALA A 219 25.42 -10.01 10.91
N THR A 220 26.36 -9.08 10.90
CA THR A 220 27.70 -9.26 10.29
C THR A 220 28.51 -10.36 11.00
N ARG A 221 28.50 -10.39 12.34
CA ARG A 221 29.15 -11.47 13.09
C ARG A 221 28.51 -12.83 12.80
N ARG A 222 27.18 -12.86 12.65
CA ARG A 222 26.45 -14.08 12.27
C ARG A 222 26.86 -14.55 10.87
N ALA A 223 26.92 -13.64 9.90
CA ALA A 223 27.37 -13.90 8.53
C ALA A 223 28.76 -14.54 8.50
N ARG A 224 29.74 -13.95 9.21
CA ARG A 224 31.11 -14.48 9.28
C ARG A 224 31.16 -15.90 9.86
N ARG A 225 30.36 -16.20 10.88
CA ARG A 225 30.26 -17.57 11.43
C ARG A 225 29.70 -18.56 10.42
N ILE A 226 28.68 -18.15 9.65
CA ILE A 226 28.09 -18.97 8.59
C ILE A 226 29.15 -19.27 7.53
N LEU A 227 29.92 -18.27 7.09
CA LEU A 227 31.01 -18.44 6.11
C LEU A 227 32.08 -19.43 6.59
N HIS A 228 32.57 -19.29 7.82
CA HIS A 228 33.54 -20.25 8.37
C HIS A 228 32.98 -21.67 8.43
N THR A 229 31.69 -21.82 8.75
CA THR A 229 31.05 -23.13 8.82
C THR A 229 30.88 -23.75 7.43
N LEU A 230 30.50 -22.95 6.43
CA LEU A 230 30.44 -23.37 5.03
C LEU A 230 31.81 -23.85 4.54
N HIS A 231 32.88 -23.12 4.86
CA HIS A 231 34.23 -23.49 4.46
C HIS A 231 34.70 -24.78 5.15
N ALA A 232 34.51 -24.89 6.47
CA ALA A 232 34.91 -26.07 7.24
C ALA A 232 34.22 -27.36 6.76
N ARG A 233 33.08 -27.24 6.06
CA ARG A 233 32.34 -28.36 5.48
C ARG A 233 32.58 -28.55 3.97
N GLY A 234 33.50 -27.79 3.37
CA GLY A 234 33.82 -27.87 1.96
C GLY A 234 32.74 -27.30 1.02
N ALA A 235 31.77 -26.54 1.54
CA ALA A 235 30.72 -25.93 0.71
C ALA A 235 31.21 -24.67 -0.06
N ILE A 236 32.31 -24.06 0.39
CA ILE A 236 33.02 -22.96 -0.28
C ILE A 236 34.53 -23.17 -0.20
N THR A 237 35.27 -22.68 -1.19
CA THR A 237 36.73 -22.80 -1.23
C THR A 237 37.41 -21.88 -0.20
N ALA A 238 38.69 -22.12 0.08
CA ALA A 238 39.48 -21.21 0.92
C ALA A 238 39.58 -19.80 0.30
N GLU A 239 39.61 -19.73 -1.03
CA GLU A 239 39.62 -18.47 -1.78
C GLU A 239 38.29 -17.73 -1.65
N ASP A 240 37.15 -18.42 -1.79
CA ASP A 240 35.82 -17.85 -1.56
C ASP A 240 35.71 -17.24 -0.16
N LEU A 241 36.18 -17.97 0.87
CA LEU A 241 36.16 -17.49 2.24
C LEU A 241 37.04 -16.24 2.40
N ARG A 242 38.25 -16.25 1.85
CA ARG A 242 39.18 -15.12 1.90
C ARG A 242 38.58 -13.87 1.23
N GLN A 243 37.99 -14.02 0.04
CA GLN A 243 37.32 -12.94 -0.67
C GLN A 243 36.10 -12.42 0.11
N ALA A 244 35.27 -13.32 0.65
CA ALA A 244 34.09 -12.95 1.40
C ALA A 244 34.42 -12.18 2.69
N LEU A 245 35.50 -12.54 3.39
CA LEU A 245 35.93 -11.86 4.61
C LEU A 245 36.64 -10.52 4.34
N ALA A 246 37.25 -10.36 3.17
CA ALA A 246 37.89 -9.12 2.73
C ALA A 246 36.89 -8.10 2.12
N SER A 247 35.74 -8.57 1.64
CA SER A 247 34.68 -7.71 1.08
C SER A 247 34.07 -6.80 2.15
N ASP A 248 33.79 -5.55 1.77
CA ASP A 248 32.96 -4.67 2.58
C ASP A 248 31.47 -5.02 2.43
N LEU A 249 30.73 -5.00 3.54
CA LEU A 249 29.28 -5.18 3.57
C LEU A 249 28.63 -3.81 3.44
N ARG A 250 28.74 -3.21 2.25
CA ARG A 250 28.12 -1.91 1.96
C ARG A 250 26.61 -2.07 1.80
N LEU A 251 25.85 -1.56 2.79
CA LEU A 251 24.41 -1.44 2.69
C LEU A 251 24.01 -0.23 1.86
N VAL A 252 22.93 -0.35 1.10
CA VAL A 252 22.29 0.83 0.49
C VAL A 252 21.54 1.63 1.58
N PRO A 253 21.52 2.96 1.49
CA PRO A 253 20.65 3.77 2.35
C PRO A 253 19.20 3.32 2.22
N ARG A 254 18.42 3.44 3.29
CA ARG A 254 16.98 3.21 3.19
C ARG A 254 16.42 4.06 2.05
N PRO A 255 15.70 3.46 1.08
CA PRO A 255 15.07 4.24 0.02
C PRO A 255 14.15 5.25 0.69
N HIS A 256 14.46 6.54 0.51
CA HIS A 256 13.58 7.60 0.96
C HIS A 256 12.38 7.61 0.01
N ARG A 257 11.18 7.41 0.56
CA ARG A 257 9.98 7.83 -0.15
C ARG A 257 10.08 9.33 -0.33
N ASP A 258 9.88 9.82 -1.53
CA ASP A 258 9.83 11.26 -1.76
C ASP A 258 8.66 11.82 -0.93
N PRO A 259 8.94 12.64 0.11
CA PRO A 259 7.88 13.16 0.98
C PRO A 259 6.83 13.95 0.20
N SER A 260 7.24 14.61 -0.89
CA SER A 260 6.34 15.40 -1.73
C SER A 260 5.35 14.53 -2.50
N ALA A 261 5.70 13.28 -2.81
CA ALA A 261 4.87 12.34 -3.56
C ALA A 261 4.06 11.37 -2.69
N LEU A 262 4.15 11.47 -1.35
CA LEU A 262 3.48 10.53 -0.44
C LEU A 262 1.96 10.48 -0.63
N HIS A 263 1.33 11.64 -0.77
CA HIS A 263 -0.11 11.72 -1.04
C HIS A 263 -0.49 10.99 -2.32
N ALA A 264 0.28 11.19 -3.39
CA ALA A 264 0.07 10.50 -4.66
C ALA A 264 0.22 8.98 -4.53
N VAL A 265 1.30 8.51 -3.90
CA VAL A 265 1.57 7.09 -3.67
C VAL A 265 0.45 6.43 -2.86
N LEU A 266 -0.06 7.10 -1.82
CA LEU A 266 -1.14 6.58 -0.98
C LEU A 266 -2.48 6.59 -1.71
N ALA A 267 -2.82 7.69 -2.40
CA ALA A 267 -4.07 7.82 -3.16
C ALA A 267 -4.16 6.82 -4.32
N TRP A 268 -3.03 6.38 -4.85
CA TRP A 268 -2.96 5.45 -5.98
C TRP A 268 -2.68 4.01 -5.57
N ALA A 269 -2.47 3.74 -4.29
CA ALA A 269 -2.17 2.40 -3.78
C ALA A 269 -3.26 1.38 -4.10
N GLU A 270 -4.53 1.76 -3.88
CA GLU A 270 -5.70 0.89 -4.15
C GLU A 270 -5.81 0.51 -5.64
N ARG A 271 -5.35 1.39 -6.55
CA ARG A 271 -5.36 1.12 -8.00
C ARG A 271 -4.35 0.07 -8.46
N LEU A 272 -3.42 -0.31 -7.57
CA LEU A 272 -2.44 -1.35 -7.83
C LEU A 272 -2.96 -2.74 -7.44
N GLU A 273 -4.07 -2.81 -6.70
CA GLU A 273 -4.69 -4.08 -6.33
C GLU A 273 -5.09 -4.84 -7.60
N GLY A 274 -4.76 -6.14 -7.64
CA GLY A 274 -5.04 -7.00 -8.79
C GLY A 274 -4.11 -6.81 -10.00
N ARG A 275 -3.24 -5.79 -10.05
CA ARG A 275 -2.27 -5.65 -11.15
C ARG A 275 -1.24 -6.80 -11.10
N PRO A 276 -0.91 -7.45 -12.24
CA PRO A 276 0.01 -8.58 -12.23
C PRO A 276 1.47 -8.16 -12.01
N ALA A 277 1.89 -7.03 -12.58
CA ALA A 277 3.27 -6.56 -12.53
C ALA A 277 3.70 -6.15 -11.10
N PRO A 278 4.94 -6.45 -10.67
CA PRO A 278 5.46 -6.01 -9.37
C PRO A 278 5.78 -4.50 -9.35
N THR A 279 5.94 -3.89 -10.53
CA THR A 279 6.25 -2.47 -10.70
C THR A 279 5.23 -1.85 -11.63
N SER A 280 4.70 -0.68 -11.26
CA SER A 280 3.78 0.13 -12.06
C SER A 280 4.36 1.52 -12.26
N THR A 281 4.23 2.03 -13.48
CA THR A 281 4.77 3.33 -13.89
C THR A 281 3.67 4.38 -13.79
N ALA A 282 3.79 5.31 -12.83
CA ALA A 282 2.88 6.42 -12.67
C ALA A 282 3.09 7.48 -13.78
N THR A 283 2.06 8.28 -14.06
CA THR A 283 2.17 9.45 -14.94
C THR A 283 2.91 10.63 -14.28
N LEU A 284 3.05 10.59 -12.96
CA LEU A 284 3.72 11.63 -12.17
C LEU A 284 5.16 11.83 -12.65
N ASP A 285 5.56 13.10 -12.73
CA ASP A 285 6.94 13.48 -12.98
C ASP A 285 7.50 14.13 -11.71
N VAL A 286 8.51 13.50 -11.09
CA VAL A 286 9.09 14.01 -9.83
C VAL A 286 9.69 15.41 -9.99
N ASP A 287 10.15 15.81 -11.19
CA ASP A 287 10.70 17.15 -11.40
C ASP A 287 9.58 18.20 -11.36
N VAL A 288 8.42 17.87 -11.96
CA VAL A 288 7.22 18.73 -11.92
C VAL A 288 6.67 18.76 -10.50
N GLN A 289 6.53 17.61 -9.84
CA GLN A 289 6.11 17.49 -8.45
C GLN A 289 6.95 18.38 -7.54
N THR A 290 8.27 18.23 -7.59
CA THR A 290 9.23 19.00 -6.77
C THR A 290 9.11 20.49 -7.04
N THR A 291 8.98 20.88 -8.32
CA THR A 291 8.83 22.29 -8.72
C THR A 291 7.55 22.90 -8.18
N VAL A 292 6.42 22.20 -8.30
CA VAL A 292 5.11 22.64 -7.81
C VAL A 292 5.12 22.74 -6.28
N THR A 293 5.62 21.72 -5.58
CA THR A 293 5.75 21.73 -4.12
C THR A 293 6.60 22.91 -3.64
N ARG A 294 7.74 23.19 -4.30
CA ARG A 294 8.57 24.33 -3.96
C ARG A 294 7.83 25.65 -4.17
N ILE A 295 7.16 25.85 -5.30
CA ILE A 295 6.37 27.07 -5.57
C ILE A 295 5.29 27.27 -4.51
N LEU A 296 4.57 26.22 -4.13
CA LEU A 296 3.54 26.30 -3.09
C LEU A 296 4.12 26.67 -1.74
N ASN A 297 5.24 26.04 -1.34
CA ASN A 297 5.87 26.29 -0.05
C ASN A 297 6.45 27.71 0.01
N ASP A 298 7.16 28.15 -1.04
CA ASP A 298 7.72 29.51 -1.14
C ASP A 298 6.62 30.58 -1.04
N ASN A 299 5.45 30.36 -1.64
CA ASN A 299 4.34 31.31 -1.58
C ASN A 299 3.61 31.25 -0.23
N LEU A 300 3.45 30.07 0.35
CA LEU A 300 2.85 29.94 1.68
C LEU A 300 3.71 30.64 2.75
N ASP A 301 5.04 30.57 2.63
CA ASP A 301 5.95 31.29 3.52
C ASP A 301 5.82 32.82 3.41
N ARG A 302 5.52 33.33 2.20
CA ARG A 302 5.27 34.76 1.98
C ARG A 302 3.94 35.24 2.55
N LEU A 303 2.98 34.34 2.76
CA LEU A 303 1.68 34.68 3.36
C LEU A 303 1.79 34.94 4.87
N GLY A 304 2.94 34.65 5.51
CA GLY A 304 3.23 35.04 6.89
C GLY A 304 2.16 34.57 7.89
N ASP A 305 1.72 35.48 8.76
CA ASP A 305 0.74 35.22 9.84
C ASP A 305 -0.73 35.16 9.37
N VAL A 306 -0.99 35.20 8.06
CA VAL A 306 -2.34 34.90 7.56
C VAL A 306 -2.65 33.45 7.97
N SER A 307 -3.86 33.16 8.46
CA SER A 307 -4.26 31.83 8.98
C SER A 307 -4.32 30.70 7.92
N ALA A 308 -3.50 30.77 6.87
CA ALA A 308 -3.28 29.72 5.89
C ALA A 308 -2.25 28.71 6.44
N GLY A 309 -2.74 27.55 6.90
CA GLY A 309 -1.87 26.49 7.43
C GLY A 309 -1.40 25.46 6.40
N ASN A 310 -1.97 25.43 5.20
CA ASN A 310 -1.70 24.35 4.23
C ASN A 310 -1.99 24.77 2.78
N THR A 311 -1.44 24.03 1.82
CA THR A 311 -1.59 24.25 0.38
C THR A 311 -1.74 22.91 -0.36
N SER A 312 -2.43 22.93 -1.50
CA SER A 312 -2.53 21.78 -2.39
C SER A 312 -2.51 22.23 -3.85
N ALA A 313 -2.08 21.34 -4.74
CA ALA A 313 -2.11 21.55 -6.18
C ALA A 313 -2.21 20.22 -6.91
N MET A 314 -2.81 20.26 -8.09
CA MET A 314 -2.84 19.16 -9.05
C MET A 314 -2.50 19.72 -10.42
N VAL A 315 -1.56 19.08 -11.13
CA VAL A 315 -1.15 19.47 -12.48
C VAL A 315 -1.42 18.30 -13.42
N VAL A 316 -2.13 18.58 -14.51
CA VAL A 316 -2.60 17.58 -15.45
C VAL A 316 -2.24 17.99 -16.87
N ASP A 317 -1.79 17.03 -17.67
CA ASP A 317 -1.64 17.20 -19.11
C ASP A 317 -3.02 17.27 -19.79
N LEU A 318 -3.34 18.35 -20.49
CA LEU A 318 -4.66 18.53 -21.10
C LEU A 318 -4.92 17.60 -22.28
N ALA A 319 -3.88 17.15 -22.98
CA ALA A 319 -4.04 16.28 -24.14
C ALA A 319 -4.33 14.84 -23.70
N THR A 320 -3.58 14.35 -22.70
CA THR A 320 -3.63 12.94 -22.30
C THR A 320 -4.42 12.68 -21.01
N GLY A 321 -4.61 13.69 -20.16
CA GLY A 321 -5.15 13.52 -18.81
C GLY A 321 -4.14 12.99 -17.80
N ASP A 322 -2.85 12.90 -18.16
CA ASP A 322 -1.78 12.45 -17.26
C ASP A 322 -1.66 13.39 -16.06
N VAL A 323 -1.73 12.84 -14.84
CA VAL A 323 -1.43 13.62 -13.63
C VAL A 323 0.08 13.71 -13.48
N LEU A 324 0.62 14.91 -13.71
CA LEU A 324 2.05 15.19 -13.69
C LEU A 324 2.54 15.58 -12.29
N ALA A 325 1.69 16.23 -11.50
CA ALA A 325 1.94 16.52 -10.08
C ALA A 325 0.65 16.43 -9.26
N TYR A 326 0.79 15.96 -8.02
CA TYR A 326 -0.27 15.75 -7.04
C TYR A 326 0.26 16.10 -5.65
N VAL A 327 0.01 17.33 -5.20
CA VAL A 327 0.44 17.86 -3.90
C VAL A 327 -0.76 17.93 -2.98
N GLY A 328 -0.87 16.97 -2.07
CA GLY A 328 -1.98 16.91 -1.10
C GLY A 328 -1.83 17.87 0.09
N SER A 329 -0.62 18.30 0.43
CA SER A 329 -0.34 19.20 1.55
C SER A 329 1.07 19.81 1.44
N ARG A 330 1.35 20.87 2.22
CA ARG A 330 2.68 21.49 2.39
C ARG A 330 3.76 20.49 2.81
N ASP A 331 3.49 19.72 3.86
CA ASP A 331 4.38 18.70 4.42
C ASP A 331 3.52 17.59 5.04
N TYR A 332 3.65 16.37 4.52
CA TYR A 332 2.89 15.21 4.98
C TYR A 332 3.10 14.91 6.48
N PHE A 333 4.30 15.17 7.02
CA PHE A 333 4.65 14.81 8.40
C PHE A 333 4.34 15.91 9.42
N ALA A 334 3.96 17.12 8.98
CA ALA A 334 3.62 18.22 9.85
C ALA A 334 2.28 17.98 10.57
N LYS A 335 2.31 17.77 11.88
CA LYS A 335 1.11 17.45 12.67
C LYS A 335 0.27 18.69 12.95
N GLU A 336 0.93 19.81 13.15
CA GLU A 336 0.42 21.12 13.53
C GLU A 336 -0.53 21.66 12.45
N THR A 337 -0.17 21.44 11.18
CA THR A 337 -0.95 21.82 10.01
C THR A 337 -1.79 20.68 9.43
N ARG A 338 -1.82 19.52 10.11
CA ARG A 338 -2.53 18.31 9.71
C ARG A 338 -2.13 17.84 8.30
N GLY A 339 -0.84 17.82 8.02
CA GLY A 339 -0.24 17.46 6.73
C GLY A 339 -0.63 16.11 6.15
N ALA A 340 -0.96 15.14 6.99
CA ALA A 340 -1.41 13.82 6.54
C ALA A 340 -2.80 13.84 5.85
N ILE A 341 -3.54 14.95 5.90
CA ILE A 341 -4.80 15.12 5.17
C ILE A 341 -4.48 15.44 3.70
N ASP A 342 -5.03 14.64 2.80
CA ASP A 342 -4.93 14.90 1.36
C ASP A 342 -5.95 15.96 0.94
N PHE A 343 -5.53 17.23 0.91
CA PHE A 343 -6.39 18.36 0.52
C PHE A 343 -6.80 18.36 -0.96
N VAL A 344 -6.21 17.49 -1.81
CA VAL A 344 -6.73 17.30 -3.18
C VAL A 344 -8.10 16.63 -3.15
N GLN A 345 -8.34 15.74 -2.18
CA GLN A 345 -9.59 14.97 -2.02
C GLN A 345 -10.58 15.55 -1.01
N VAL A 346 -10.16 16.54 -0.21
CA VAL A 346 -11.06 17.16 0.77
C VAL A 346 -12.03 18.10 0.07
N LYS A 347 -13.34 17.86 0.25
CA LYS A 347 -14.36 18.80 -0.19
C LYS A 347 -14.25 20.13 0.55
N ARG A 348 -14.14 21.23 -0.20
CA ARG A 348 -14.11 22.59 0.31
C ARG A 348 -15.05 23.47 -0.51
N SER A 349 -15.46 24.60 0.06
CA SER A 349 -16.12 25.63 -0.74
C SER A 349 -15.12 26.11 -1.81
N PRO A 350 -15.46 26.03 -3.10
CA PRO A 350 -14.61 26.51 -4.18
C PRO A 350 -14.67 28.04 -4.34
N GLY A 351 -15.48 28.73 -3.51
CA GLY A 351 -15.79 30.14 -3.67
C GLY A 351 -16.31 30.43 -5.09
N SER A 352 -15.72 31.44 -5.73
CA SER A 352 -16.13 31.86 -7.08
C SER A 352 -15.68 30.92 -8.22
N ALA A 353 -14.93 29.85 -7.95
CA ALA A 353 -14.40 28.98 -9.01
C ALA A 353 -15.49 28.17 -9.75
N LEU A 354 -16.74 28.17 -9.28
CA LEU A 354 -17.87 27.56 -10.01
C LEU A 354 -18.59 28.51 -10.96
N LYS A 355 -18.36 29.83 -10.87
CA LYS A 355 -19.01 30.82 -11.75
C LYS A 355 -18.83 30.51 -13.23
N PRO A 356 -17.63 30.13 -13.74
CA PRO A 356 -17.45 29.84 -15.16
C PRO A 356 -18.47 28.82 -15.71
N PHE A 357 -18.89 27.84 -14.92
CA PHE A 357 -19.86 26.82 -15.34
C PHE A 357 -21.30 27.34 -15.37
N VAL A 358 -21.65 28.27 -14.47
CA VAL A 358 -22.93 29.00 -14.52
C VAL A 358 -23.02 29.82 -15.81
N TYR A 359 -21.98 30.60 -16.11
CA TYR A 359 -21.93 31.40 -17.33
C TYR A 359 -21.84 30.53 -18.59
N ALA A 360 -21.10 29.41 -18.55
CA ALA A 360 -21.03 28.47 -19.67
C ALA A 360 -22.41 27.91 -20.02
N LEU A 361 -23.20 27.49 -19.03
CA LEU A 361 -24.58 27.02 -19.25
C LEU A 361 -25.48 28.13 -19.84
N ALA A 362 -25.32 29.37 -19.36
CA ALA A 362 -26.08 30.51 -19.84
C ALA A 362 -25.80 30.81 -21.32
N LEU A 363 -24.53 30.72 -21.73
CA LEU A 363 -24.07 30.89 -23.10
C LEU A 363 -24.51 29.70 -23.99
N GLU A 364 -24.39 28.47 -23.48
CA GLU A 364 -24.80 27.24 -24.19
C GLU A 364 -26.29 27.25 -24.54
N ARG A 365 -27.14 27.78 -23.65
CA ARG A 365 -28.58 27.94 -23.90
C ARG A 365 -28.93 29.04 -24.90
N GLY A 366 -27.95 29.82 -25.36
CA GLY A 366 -28.12 30.88 -26.37
C GLY A 366 -28.90 32.10 -25.90
N ARG A 367 -29.28 32.17 -24.61
CA ARG A 367 -30.03 33.29 -24.02
C ARG A 367 -29.14 34.48 -23.67
N TYR A 368 -27.86 34.20 -23.39
CA TYR A 368 -26.85 35.21 -23.12
C TYR A 368 -25.74 35.16 -24.17
N THR A 369 -25.08 36.30 -24.36
CA THR A 369 -23.82 36.42 -25.10
C THR A 369 -22.79 37.12 -24.22
N ALA A 370 -21.52 37.12 -24.63
CA ALA A 370 -20.48 37.89 -23.96
C ALA A 370 -20.75 39.41 -23.92
N ALA A 371 -21.72 39.91 -24.69
CA ALA A 371 -22.14 41.31 -24.73
C ALA A 371 -23.49 41.56 -24.03
N SER A 372 -24.12 40.54 -23.45
CA SER A 372 -25.34 40.72 -22.66
C SER A 372 -25.06 41.62 -21.45
N GLU A 373 -25.94 42.57 -21.21
CA GLU A 373 -25.91 43.47 -20.06
C GLU A 373 -26.50 42.74 -18.84
N LEU A 374 -25.80 42.83 -17.71
CA LEU A 374 -26.19 42.25 -16.43
C LEU A 374 -26.20 43.33 -15.35
N PRO A 375 -27.17 43.31 -14.42
CA PRO A 375 -27.19 44.26 -13.32
C PRO A 375 -26.14 43.89 -12.26
N ASP A 376 -25.31 44.86 -11.87
CA ASP A 376 -24.52 44.82 -10.64
C ASP A 376 -24.98 45.95 -9.69
N THR A 377 -26.24 45.85 -9.28
CA THR A 377 -26.95 46.78 -8.39
C THR A 377 -27.40 46.07 -7.11
N PRO A 378 -27.76 46.78 -6.03
CA PRO A 378 -28.29 46.14 -4.82
C PRO A 378 -29.44 45.17 -5.14
N LEU A 379 -29.35 43.96 -4.61
CA LEU A 379 -30.32 42.88 -4.80
C LEU A 379 -30.82 42.42 -3.43
N GLU A 380 -32.14 42.32 -3.28
CA GLU A 380 -32.78 41.74 -2.10
C GLU A 380 -33.36 40.38 -2.45
N ILE A 381 -32.85 39.31 -1.82
CA ILE A 381 -33.36 37.95 -2.02
C ILE A 381 -34.22 37.57 -0.80
N PRO A 382 -35.54 37.33 -0.94
CA PRO A 382 -36.37 36.90 0.17
C PRO A 382 -35.87 35.59 0.79
N ALA A 383 -35.61 35.57 2.09
CA ALA A 383 -35.05 34.42 2.83
C ALA A 383 -36.06 33.76 3.80
N GLY A 384 -37.36 34.03 3.62
CA GLY A 384 -38.42 33.54 4.50
C GLY A 384 -38.47 34.28 5.86
N TYR A 385 -39.57 34.12 6.60
CA TYR A 385 -39.79 34.70 7.94
C TYR A 385 -39.48 36.21 8.05
N GLY A 386 -39.80 37.00 7.01
CA GLY A 386 -39.58 38.45 6.99
C GLY A 386 -38.11 38.87 6.90
N ARG A 387 -37.19 37.96 6.54
CA ARG A 387 -35.78 38.25 6.34
C ARG A 387 -35.46 38.32 4.85
N ALA A 388 -34.54 39.21 4.48
CA ALA A 388 -33.93 39.27 3.16
C ALA A 388 -32.44 38.92 3.28
N TYR A 389 -31.95 38.12 2.34
CA TYR A 389 -30.52 37.96 2.09
C TYR A 389 -30.08 39.05 1.12
N LEU A 390 -29.12 39.85 1.57
CA LEU A 390 -28.48 40.91 0.81
C LEU A 390 -27.09 40.41 0.36
N PRO A 391 -26.98 39.76 -0.80
CA PRO A 391 -25.67 39.41 -1.33
C PRO A 391 -24.86 40.68 -1.57
N GLU A 392 -23.56 40.60 -1.29
CA GLU A 392 -22.63 41.70 -1.53
C GLU A 392 -21.48 41.22 -2.43
N ASN A 393 -20.93 42.15 -3.21
CA ASN A 393 -19.67 41.92 -3.89
C ASN A 393 -18.52 41.92 -2.89
N ILE A 394 -17.41 41.27 -3.23
CA ILE A 394 -16.26 41.13 -2.32
C ILE A 394 -15.68 42.47 -1.84
N ASN A 395 -15.87 43.53 -2.63
CA ASN A 395 -15.42 44.89 -2.33
C ASN A 395 -16.55 45.80 -1.81
N HIS A 396 -17.72 45.25 -1.49
CA HIS A 396 -18.90 45.95 -0.96
C HIS A 396 -19.38 47.15 -1.79
N THR A 397 -19.05 47.18 -3.09
CA THR A 397 -19.48 48.23 -4.03
C THR A 397 -20.28 47.62 -5.18
N PHE A 398 -21.07 48.46 -5.83
CA PHE A 398 -21.88 48.15 -7.01
C PHE A 398 -21.37 48.99 -8.18
N GLN A 399 -21.20 48.36 -9.35
CA GLN A 399 -20.70 49.04 -10.55
C GLN A 399 -21.82 49.44 -11.53
N GLY A 400 -23.08 49.12 -11.19
CA GLY A 400 -24.20 49.35 -12.09
C GLY A 400 -24.24 48.31 -13.22
N PRO A 401 -24.98 48.55 -14.31
CA PRO A 401 -25.04 47.62 -15.41
C PRO A 401 -23.67 47.40 -16.05
N MET A 402 -23.34 46.14 -16.37
CA MET A 402 -22.06 45.76 -16.96
C MET A 402 -22.21 44.58 -17.92
N LEU A 403 -21.21 44.33 -18.76
CA LEU A 403 -21.27 43.22 -19.71
C LEU A 403 -20.97 41.89 -19.02
N LEU A 404 -21.60 40.81 -19.50
CA LEU A 404 -21.38 39.44 -18.99
C LEU A 404 -19.89 39.07 -18.94
N ARG A 405 -19.13 39.40 -19.99
CA ARG A 405 -17.68 39.15 -20.02
C ARG A 405 -16.91 39.91 -18.93
N GLU A 406 -17.35 41.12 -18.60
CA GLU A 406 -16.75 41.95 -17.55
C GLU A 406 -17.13 41.43 -16.17
N ALA A 407 -18.39 41.00 -15.99
CA ALA A 407 -18.88 40.41 -14.76
C ALA A 407 -18.11 39.14 -14.39
N LEU A 408 -17.90 38.25 -15.36
CA LEU A 408 -17.09 37.04 -15.16
C LEU A 408 -15.62 37.38 -14.94
N ALA A 409 -15.02 38.26 -15.75
CA ALA A 409 -13.60 38.64 -15.62
C ALA A 409 -13.27 39.28 -14.26
N ASN A 410 -14.21 40.01 -13.67
CA ASN A 410 -14.07 40.65 -12.35
C ASN A 410 -14.70 39.83 -11.22
N SER A 411 -15.16 38.60 -11.50
CA SER A 411 -15.79 37.70 -10.53
C SER A 411 -16.90 38.36 -9.70
N ARG A 412 -17.77 39.15 -10.32
CA ARG A 412 -18.86 39.84 -9.62
C ARG A 412 -19.90 38.84 -9.10
N ASN A 413 -20.40 39.07 -7.89
CA ASN A 413 -21.33 38.15 -7.22
C ASN A 413 -22.76 38.36 -7.72
N ILE A 414 -23.23 39.60 -7.79
CA ILE A 414 -24.62 39.91 -8.15
C ILE A 414 -24.97 39.41 -9.56
N PRO A 415 -24.20 39.75 -10.62
CA PRO A 415 -24.47 39.20 -11.94
C PRO A 415 -24.48 37.67 -12.00
N ALA A 416 -23.63 37.01 -11.20
CA ALA A 416 -23.58 35.55 -11.18
C ALA A 416 -24.82 34.92 -10.54
N LEU A 417 -25.40 35.57 -9.52
CA LEU A 417 -26.65 35.15 -8.89
C LEU A 417 -27.83 35.32 -9.84
N GLU A 418 -27.89 36.44 -10.56
CA GLU A 418 -28.91 36.73 -11.57
C GLU A 418 -28.88 35.71 -12.71
N VAL A 419 -27.69 35.45 -13.27
CA VAL A 419 -27.52 34.43 -14.31
C VAL A 419 -27.92 33.05 -13.79
N LEU A 420 -27.53 32.69 -12.56
CA LEU A 420 -27.94 31.42 -11.95
C LEU A 420 -29.46 31.32 -11.77
N ALA A 421 -30.12 32.41 -11.37
CA ALA A 421 -31.56 32.45 -11.19
C ALA A 421 -32.30 32.22 -12.53
N ASP A 422 -31.80 32.79 -13.62
CA ASP A 422 -32.38 32.62 -14.96
C ASP A 422 -32.10 31.23 -15.56
N VAL A 423 -30.86 30.71 -15.47
CA VAL A 423 -30.54 29.36 -15.99
C VAL A 423 -31.07 28.22 -15.12
N GLY A 424 -31.32 28.49 -13.84
CA GLY A 424 -31.83 27.53 -12.87
C GLY A 424 -30.74 26.73 -12.15
N ILE A 425 -31.04 26.39 -10.90
CA ILE A 425 -30.15 25.66 -9.99
C ILE A 425 -30.00 24.19 -10.44
N GLU A 426 -31.10 23.47 -10.63
CA GLU A 426 -31.05 22.04 -10.99
C GLU A 426 -30.29 21.76 -12.29
N PRO A 427 -30.49 22.53 -13.38
CA PRO A 427 -29.70 22.34 -14.60
C PRO A 427 -28.21 22.61 -14.41
N THR A 428 -27.86 23.58 -13.55
CA THR A 428 -26.47 23.88 -13.19
C THR A 428 -25.87 22.71 -12.41
N LEU A 429 -26.59 22.16 -11.43
CA LEU A 429 -26.16 20.96 -10.70
C LEU A 429 -25.98 19.77 -11.63
N ALA A 430 -26.90 19.55 -12.56
CA ALA A 430 -26.79 18.49 -13.56
C ALA A 430 -25.58 18.69 -14.50
N LEU A 431 -25.24 19.92 -14.87
CA LEU A 431 -24.01 20.21 -15.63
C LEU A 431 -22.76 19.84 -14.83
N LEU A 432 -22.69 20.23 -13.55
CA LEU A 432 -21.56 19.93 -12.68
C LEU A 432 -21.42 18.43 -12.40
N GLU A 433 -22.53 17.72 -12.24
CA GLU A 433 -22.55 16.26 -12.11
C GLU A 433 -22.02 15.57 -13.38
N ARG A 434 -22.50 15.98 -14.57
CA ARG A 434 -21.95 15.50 -15.85
C ARG A 434 -20.47 15.81 -16.02
N GLY A 435 -20.02 16.94 -15.47
CA GLY A 435 -18.62 17.35 -15.44
C GLY A 435 -17.75 16.59 -14.42
N GLY A 436 -18.34 15.67 -13.64
CA GLY A 436 -17.61 14.76 -12.76
C GLY A 436 -17.66 15.10 -11.27
N VAL A 437 -18.42 16.11 -10.84
CA VAL A 437 -18.65 16.40 -9.42
C VAL A 437 -19.56 15.33 -8.81
N ARG A 438 -19.13 14.70 -7.71
CA ARG A 438 -19.82 13.54 -7.13
C ARG A 438 -20.55 13.88 -5.85
N GLY A 439 -21.64 13.15 -5.57
CA GLY A 439 -22.39 13.28 -4.32
C GLY A 439 -23.08 14.64 -4.18
N ILE A 440 -23.54 15.21 -5.31
CA ILE A 440 -24.43 16.37 -5.33
C ILE A 440 -25.80 15.92 -4.80
N SER A 441 -26.44 16.74 -3.98
CA SER A 441 -27.81 16.50 -3.54
C SER A 441 -28.77 17.43 -4.28
N PHE A 442 -29.76 16.83 -4.92
CA PHE A 442 -30.80 17.55 -5.67
C PHE A 442 -32.01 17.91 -4.79
N GLU A 443 -31.83 17.95 -3.48
CA GLU A 443 -32.89 18.39 -2.56
C GLU A 443 -33.17 19.89 -2.79
N PRO A 444 -34.43 20.30 -3.03
CA PRO A 444 -34.78 21.69 -3.27
C PRO A 444 -34.30 22.61 -2.15
N GLY A 445 -33.67 23.73 -2.52
CA GLY A 445 -33.19 24.74 -1.57
C GLY A 445 -31.87 24.43 -0.86
N ARG A 446 -31.29 23.23 -1.02
CA ARG A 446 -30.04 22.85 -0.34
C ARG A 446 -28.86 23.79 -0.60
N TYR A 447 -28.68 24.22 -1.85
CA TYR A 447 -27.61 25.14 -2.24
C TYR A 447 -28.11 26.56 -2.54
N GLY A 448 -29.36 26.68 -2.98
CA GLY A 448 -29.96 27.95 -3.40
C GLY A 448 -29.13 28.69 -4.45
N LEU A 449 -29.32 30.01 -4.52
CA LEU A 449 -28.46 30.89 -5.33
C LEU A 449 -27.02 30.95 -4.81
N GLY A 450 -26.79 30.52 -3.55
CA GLY A 450 -25.46 30.33 -2.98
C GLY A 450 -24.55 29.43 -3.81
N LEU A 451 -25.11 28.59 -4.69
CA LEU A 451 -24.33 27.77 -5.64
C LEU A 451 -23.36 28.62 -6.49
N ALA A 452 -23.76 29.82 -6.94
CA ALA A 452 -22.92 30.70 -7.75
C ALA A 452 -21.72 31.29 -6.98
N ILE A 453 -21.75 31.23 -5.66
CA ILE A 453 -20.71 31.79 -4.77
C ILE A 453 -20.03 30.72 -3.90
N GLY A 454 -20.21 29.44 -4.25
CA GLY A 454 -19.44 28.33 -3.67
C GLY A 454 -20.15 27.55 -2.56
N ALA A 455 -21.49 27.57 -2.51
CA ALA A 455 -22.27 26.77 -1.55
C ALA A 455 -22.17 25.25 -1.79
N LEU A 456 -21.81 24.81 -3.01
CA LEU A 456 -21.53 23.40 -3.33
C LEU A 456 -20.05 23.09 -3.05
N PRO A 457 -19.72 22.27 -2.04
CA PRO A 457 -18.35 21.86 -1.78
C PRO A 457 -17.88 20.85 -2.83
N VAL A 458 -16.68 21.06 -3.36
CA VAL A 458 -16.02 20.18 -4.35
C VAL A 458 -14.60 19.87 -3.91
N THR A 459 -14.04 18.78 -4.42
CA THR A 459 -12.60 18.48 -4.26
C THR A 459 -11.78 19.26 -5.30
N LEU A 460 -10.46 19.40 -5.05
CA LEU A 460 -9.57 20.00 -6.05
C LEU A 460 -9.49 19.14 -7.31
N GLU A 461 -9.56 17.81 -7.18
CA GLU A 461 -9.60 16.89 -8.33
C GLU A 461 -10.86 17.14 -9.18
N GLU A 462 -12.04 17.24 -8.56
CA GLU A 462 -13.30 17.55 -9.24
C GLU A 462 -13.22 18.90 -9.97
N LEU A 463 -12.71 19.94 -9.29
CA LEU A 463 -12.54 21.26 -9.88
C LEU A 463 -11.55 21.25 -11.05
N THR A 464 -10.45 20.52 -10.93
CA THR A 464 -9.46 20.35 -12.01
C THR A 464 -10.11 19.67 -13.22
N GLY A 465 -10.98 18.68 -12.99
CA GLY A 465 -11.69 17.96 -14.05
C GLY A 465 -12.66 18.87 -14.81
N LEU A 466 -13.40 19.69 -14.06
CA LEU A 466 -14.31 20.69 -14.63
C LEU A 466 -13.58 21.73 -15.51
N TYR A 467 -12.48 22.30 -15.01
CA TYR A 467 -11.67 23.26 -15.78
C TYR A 467 -10.95 22.60 -16.96
N GLY A 468 -10.54 21.34 -16.81
CA GLY A 468 -10.01 20.52 -17.90
C GLY A 468 -11.04 20.35 -19.02
N ALA A 469 -12.30 20.08 -18.67
CA ALA A 469 -13.38 19.98 -19.65
C ALA A 469 -13.65 21.31 -20.35
N LEU A 470 -13.63 22.42 -19.63
CA LEU A 470 -13.77 23.76 -20.23
C LEU A 470 -12.63 24.06 -21.23
N ALA A 471 -11.39 23.71 -20.87
CA ALA A 471 -10.23 23.87 -21.75
C ALA A 471 -10.30 22.95 -22.99
N ARG A 472 -11.01 21.83 -22.88
CA ARG A 472 -11.28 20.87 -23.97
C ARG A 472 -12.63 21.07 -24.65
N GLN A 473 -13.15 22.30 -24.64
CA GLN A 473 -14.38 22.66 -25.35
C GLN A 473 -15.61 21.82 -24.95
N GLY A 474 -15.66 21.36 -23.70
CA GLY A 474 -16.75 20.57 -23.14
C GLY A 474 -16.50 19.05 -23.10
N GLU A 475 -15.41 18.55 -23.70
CA GLU A 475 -15.05 17.14 -23.58
C GLU A 475 -14.47 16.83 -22.20
N SER A 476 -14.91 15.75 -21.56
CA SER A 476 -14.38 15.35 -20.25
C SER A 476 -12.88 15.01 -20.32
N LEU A 477 -12.17 15.32 -19.23
CA LEU A 477 -10.75 15.01 -19.06
C LEU A 477 -10.59 13.86 -18.05
N PRO A 478 -10.69 12.59 -18.48
CA PRO A 478 -10.44 11.47 -17.58
C PRO A 478 -8.97 11.49 -17.17
N PHE A 479 -8.73 11.44 -15.87
CA PHE A 479 -7.37 11.55 -15.37
C PHE A 479 -6.66 10.19 -15.30
N ARG A 480 -5.46 10.12 -15.86
CA ARG A 480 -4.57 8.95 -15.84
C ARG A 480 -3.56 9.12 -14.71
N ARG A 481 -3.44 8.11 -13.86
CA ARG A 481 -2.46 8.01 -12.76
C ARG A 481 -1.30 7.11 -13.13
N PHE A 482 -1.52 6.17 -14.03
CA PHE A 482 -0.52 5.24 -14.54
C PHE A 482 -0.45 5.29 -16.06
N VAL A 483 0.73 5.02 -16.61
CA VAL A 483 0.99 5.11 -18.06
C VAL A 483 0.22 4.06 -18.87
N ASP A 484 -0.19 2.98 -18.23
CA ASP A 484 -0.96 1.87 -18.82
C ASP A 484 -2.49 2.05 -18.72
N GLU A 485 -2.97 3.16 -18.13
CA GLU A 485 -4.40 3.52 -18.08
C GLU A 485 -4.90 4.13 -19.39
#